data_AF-A0A383DQZ7-F1
#
_entry.id   AF-A0A383DQZ7-F1
#
_cell.length_a   1.000
_cell.length_b   1.000
_cell.length_c   1.000
_cell.angle_alpha   90.00
_cell.angle_beta   90.00
_cell.angle_gamma   90.00
#
_symmetry.space_group_name_H-M   'P 1'
#
loop_
_entity.id
_entity.type
_entity.pdbx_description
1 polymer ?
#
loop_
_entity_poly.entity_id
_entity_poly.type
_entity_poly.pdbx_seq_one_letter_code
_entity_poly.pdbx_strand_id
1 'polypeptide(L)'
;RQLLVLGTLARLVRQAHEEMLRLGMEEERAKAVTTYLGFVVDRVADYNSSFCSWIVKREVVRNTFPQQAIRMAWDYTEIDPFAGASGSWKGAVNWIKKVLEHLCAVEQAPATVRRGNAQALDYPDSYFDAVIVDPPYYDSFQYGDLSDFFFVWLKRSVGHLYPELFQTPLTPKQAEVIENRADKKSAEYISHDEFEDRLQNALKELARVAKPEGIVALVFAHTDVEAWERLLRA
;
A
#
# COMPACT_ATOMS: atom_id res chain seq x y z
N ARG A 1 10.19 -18.79 -14.91
CA ARG A 1 11.39 -17.91 -14.90
C ARG A 1 11.20 -16.74 -13.93
N GLN A 2 10.15 -15.94 -14.11
CA GLN A 2 9.79 -14.81 -13.22
C GLN A 2 9.81 -15.16 -11.71
N LEU A 3 9.17 -16.27 -11.31
CA LEU A 3 9.17 -16.74 -9.92
C LEU A 3 10.59 -17.00 -9.37
N LEU A 4 11.47 -17.60 -10.17
CA LEU A 4 12.87 -17.85 -9.77
C LEU A 4 13.62 -16.53 -9.58
N VAL A 5 13.41 -15.57 -10.48
CA VAL A 5 14.01 -14.23 -10.39
C VAL A 5 13.54 -13.51 -9.13
N LEU A 6 12.22 -13.38 -8.94
CA LEU A 6 11.65 -12.68 -7.77
C LEU A 6 12.02 -13.37 -6.45
N GLY A 7 11.95 -14.71 -6.39
CA GLY A 7 12.37 -15.47 -5.22
C GLY A 7 13.86 -15.31 -4.91
N THR A 8 14.70 -15.24 -5.94
CA THR A 8 16.14 -14.99 -5.78
C THR A 8 16.40 -13.58 -5.28
N LEU A 9 15.74 -12.56 -5.86
CA LEU A 9 15.87 -11.18 -5.42
C LEU A 9 15.42 -11.01 -3.96
N ALA A 10 14.26 -11.55 -3.59
CA ALA A 10 13.77 -11.48 -2.20
C ALA A 10 14.75 -12.13 -1.21
N ARG A 11 15.35 -13.28 -1.57
CA ARG A 11 16.40 -13.92 -0.77
C ARG A 11 17.65 -13.06 -0.67
N LEU A 12 18.09 -12.44 -1.76
CA LEU A 12 19.27 -11.57 -1.79
C LEU A 12 19.07 -10.30 -0.96
N VAL A 13 17.84 -9.75 -0.90
CA VAL A 13 17.51 -8.63 -0.01
C VAL A 13 17.75 -9.01 1.46
N ARG A 14 17.34 -10.21 1.88
CA ARG A 14 17.63 -10.69 3.26
C ARG A 14 19.12 -10.82 3.52
N GLN A 15 19.86 -11.40 2.59
CA GLN A 15 21.32 -11.55 2.72
C GLN A 15 22.03 -10.20 2.75
N ALA A 16 21.55 -9.21 2.00
CA ALA A 16 22.09 -7.87 2.03
C ALA A 16 21.94 -7.22 3.42
N HIS A 17 20.83 -7.48 4.13
CA HIS A 17 20.65 -7.02 5.51
C HIS A 17 21.71 -7.60 6.46
N GLU A 18 21.88 -8.93 6.44
CA GLU A 18 22.89 -9.64 7.24
C GLU A 18 24.30 -9.11 6.94
N GLU A 19 24.61 -8.88 5.66
CA GLU A 19 25.89 -8.35 5.24
C GLU A 19 26.12 -6.90 5.70
N MET A 20 25.10 -6.04 5.62
CA MET A 20 25.21 -4.65 6.11
C MET A 20 25.50 -4.59 7.60
N LEU A 21 24.82 -5.41 8.41
CA LEU A 21 25.09 -5.51 9.85
C LEU A 21 26.51 -6.04 10.11
N ARG A 22 26.95 -7.07 9.38
CA ARG A 22 28.31 -7.62 9.49
C ARG A 22 29.39 -6.58 9.17
N LEU A 23 29.12 -5.68 8.23
CA LEU A 23 30.01 -4.56 7.87
C LEU A 23 29.94 -3.38 8.85
N GLY A 24 29.17 -3.49 9.94
CA GLY A 24 29.08 -2.47 10.99
C GLY A 24 28.12 -1.33 10.67
N MET A 25 27.16 -1.52 9.76
CA MET A 25 26.07 -0.56 9.58
C MET A 25 25.16 -0.56 10.82
N GLU A 26 24.75 0.63 11.23
CA GLU A 26 23.74 0.82 12.29
C GLU A 26 22.43 0.08 11.94
N GLU A 27 21.78 -0.51 12.95
CA GLU A 27 20.69 -1.47 12.77
C GLU A 27 19.45 -0.85 12.11
N GLU A 28 19.02 0.32 12.57
CA GLU A 28 17.86 1.01 11.99
C GLU A 28 18.14 1.48 10.57
N ARG A 29 19.36 1.93 10.29
CA ARG A 29 19.81 2.25 8.94
C ARG A 29 19.83 1.03 8.03
N ALA A 30 20.33 -0.11 8.50
CA ALA A 30 20.34 -1.36 7.74
C ALA A 30 18.90 -1.83 7.45
N LYS A 31 18.01 -1.76 8.45
CA LYS A 31 16.59 -2.05 8.32
C LYS A 31 15.90 -1.15 7.28
N ALA A 32 16.15 0.16 7.32
CA ALA A 32 15.62 1.11 6.34
C ALA A 32 16.10 0.80 4.92
N VAL A 33 17.42 0.60 4.72
CA VAL A 33 17.98 0.26 3.40
C VAL A 33 17.41 -1.04 2.86
N THR A 34 17.32 -2.09 3.68
CA THR A 34 16.72 -3.37 3.29
C THR A 34 15.24 -3.22 2.93
N THR A 35 14.51 -2.34 3.59
CA THR A 35 13.11 -2.03 3.28
C THR A 35 12.96 -1.42 1.90
N TYR A 36 13.81 -0.44 1.56
CA TYR A 36 13.84 0.13 0.21
C TYR A 36 14.25 -0.90 -0.85
N LEU A 37 15.16 -1.81 -0.54
CA LEU A 37 15.49 -2.94 -1.43
C LEU A 37 14.29 -3.88 -1.61
N GLY A 38 13.48 -4.11 -0.57
CA GLY A 38 12.19 -4.80 -0.68
C GLY A 38 11.24 -4.11 -1.67
N PHE A 39 11.12 -2.79 -1.60
CA PHE A 39 10.33 -2.02 -2.58
C PHE A 39 10.88 -2.12 -4.00
N VAL A 40 12.20 -2.25 -4.19
CA VAL A 40 12.77 -2.54 -5.52
C VAL A 40 12.25 -3.88 -6.05
N VAL A 41 12.15 -4.91 -5.21
CA VAL A 41 11.58 -6.21 -5.61
C VAL A 41 10.13 -6.06 -6.06
N ASP A 42 9.31 -5.30 -5.33
CA ASP A 42 7.93 -5.01 -5.70
C ASP A 42 7.81 -4.29 -7.05
N ARG A 43 8.68 -3.30 -7.28
CA ARG A 43 8.75 -2.60 -8.58
C ARG A 43 9.15 -3.55 -9.71
N VAL A 44 10.06 -4.50 -9.46
CA VAL A 44 10.38 -5.54 -10.45
C VAL A 44 9.21 -6.49 -10.65
N ALA A 45 8.50 -6.90 -9.59
CA ALA A 45 7.31 -7.74 -9.70
C ALA A 45 6.19 -7.09 -10.52
N ASP A 46 5.94 -5.78 -10.32
CA ASP A 46 4.97 -5.01 -11.11
C ASP A 46 5.28 -5.02 -12.62
N TYR A 47 6.55 -5.11 -13.02
CA TYR A 47 6.96 -5.16 -14.43
C TYR A 47 7.40 -6.55 -14.91
N ASN A 48 7.28 -7.58 -14.06
CA ASN A 48 7.74 -8.93 -14.36
C ASN A 48 6.77 -9.98 -13.79
N SER A 49 5.51 -9.84 -14.19
CA SER A 49 4.43 -10.79 -13.92
C SER A 49 3.83 -11.31 -15.23
N SER A 50 3.00 -12.35 -15.14
CA SER A 50 2.22 -12.86 -16.28
C SER A 50 1.09 -11.90 -16.72
N PHE A 51 0.92 -10.76 -16.04
CA PHE A 51 -0.09 -9.74 -16.36
C PHE A 51 0.51 -8.53 -17.09
N CYS A 52 1.83 -8.49 -17.25
CA CYS A 52 2.52 -7.41 -17.97
C CYS A 52 2.27 -7.53 -19.48
N SER A 53 1.95 -6.43 -20.15
CA SER A 53 1.68 -6.39 -21.60
C SER A 53 2.63 -5.45 -22.34
N TRP A 54 2.55 -5.33 -23.66
CA TRP A 54 3.41 -4.43 -24.44
C TRP A 54 2.70 -3.13 -24.82
N ILE A 55 3.37 -1.98 -24.65
CA ILE A 55 2.89 -0.68 -25.16
C ILE A 55 3.47 -0.45 -26.54
N VAL A 56 2.75 -0.88 -27.59
CA VAL A 56 3.20 -0.79 -28.99
C VAL A 56 3.73 0.59 -29.37
N LYS A 57 3.00 1.67 -29.01
CA LYS A 57 3.40 3.05 -29.37
C LYS A 57 4.70 3.54 -28.72
N ARG A 58 5.08 2.96 -27.57
CA ARG A 58 6.25 3.39 -26.80
C ARG A 58 7.37 2.37 -26.84
N GLU A 59 7.12 1.19 -27.39
CA GLU A 59 8.06 0.06 -27.42
C GLU A 59 8.62 -0.25 -26.03
N VAL A 60 7.74 -0.25 -25.02
CA VAL A 60 8.08 -0.59 -23.64
C VAL A 60 7.07 -1.55 -23.04
N VAL A 61 7.51 -2.29 -22.03
CA VAL A 61 6.62 -3.07 -21.17
C VAL A 61 5.63 -2.16 -20.41
N ARG A 62 4.38 -2.61 -20.35
CA ARG A 62 3.32 -2.12 -19.48
C ARG A 62 3.32 -2.97 -18.21
N ASN A 63 3.23 -2.29 -17.07
CA ASN A 63 3.21 -2.92 -15.77
C ASN A 63 1.90 -3.70 -15.50
N THR A 64 1.86 -4.38 -14.36
CA THR A 64 0.76 -5.26 -13.91
C THR A 64 -0.50 -4.46 -13.60
N PHE A 65 -0.34 -3.22 -13.11
CA PHE A 65 -1.41 -2.32 -12.73
C PHE A 65 -1.47 -1.08 -13.65
N PRO A 66 -1.88 -1.21 -14.93
CA PRO A 66 -2.14 -0.05 -15.77
C PRO A 66 -3.44 0.68 -15.40
N GLN A 67 -4.25 0.05 -14.54
CA GLN A 67 -5.46 0.55 -13.90
C GLN A 67 -5.52 -0.04 -12.49
N GLN A 68 -6.54 0.33 -11.72
CA GLN A 68 -6.74 -0.08 -10.32
C GLN A 68 -7.29 -1.51 -10.20
N ALA A 69 -6.78 -2.43 -11.02
CA ALA A 69 -7.16 -3.83 -11.08
C ALA A 69 -6.08 -4.66 -11.80
N ILE A 70 -5.97 -5.95 -11.45
CA ILE A 70 -5.14 -6.91 -12.19
C ILE A 70 -5.98 -7.44 -13.36
N ARG A 71 -5.56 -7.12 -14.59
CA ARG A 71 -6.26 -7.56 -15.80
C ARG A 71 -5.60 -8.80 -16.37
N MET A 72 -6.40 -9.77 -16.82
CA MET A 72 -5.88 -10.91 -17.57
C MET A 72 -5.14 -10.43 -18.82
N ALA A 73 -3.93 -10.92 -19.03
CA ALA A 73 -3.14 -10.73 -20.24
C ALA A 73 -2.98 -12.08 -20.94
N TRP A 74 -3.38 -12.14 -22.22
CA TRP A 74 -3.22 -13.35 -23.05
C TRP A 74 -1.79 -13.48 -23.56
N ASP A 75 -1.24 -12.35 -24.03
CA ASP A 75 0.16 -12.23 -24.45
C ASP A 75 0.89 -11.36 -23.43
N TYR A 76 1.76 -11.99 -22.63
CA TYR A 76 2.52 -11.29 -21.61
C TYR A 76 3.96 -11.03 -22.05
N THR A 77 4.53 -9.92 -21.55
CA THR A 77 5.92 -9.54 -21.79
C THR A 77 6.77 -9.87 -20.58
N GLU A 78 7.86 -10.61 -20.77
CA GLU A 78 8.91 -10.80 -19.77
C GLU A 78 10.09 -9.88 -20.11
N ILE A 79 10.61 -9.18 -19.11
CA ILE A 79 11.84 -8.38 -19.23
C ILE A 79 12.99 -9.06 -18.49
N ASP A 80 14.21 -8.78 -18.91
CA ASP A 80 15.38 -8.95 -18.06
C ASP A 80 15.48 -7.75 -17.11
N PRO A 81 15.34 -7.93 -15.78
CA PRO A 81 15.45 -6.83 -14.81
C PRO A 81 16.80 -6.11 -14.84
N PHE A 82 17.84 -6.68 -15.45
CA PHE A 82 19.19 -6.11 -15.49
C PHE A 82 19.56 -5.50 -16.84
N ALA A 83 18.73 -5.64 -17.88
CA ALA A 83 19.00 -5.11 -19.22
C ALA A 83 18.89 -3.58 -19.35
N GLY A 84 18.60 -2.85 -18.26
CA GLY A 84 18.54 -1.39 -18.25
C GLY A 84 17.33 -0.78 -18.96
N ALA A 85 16.34 -1.58 -19.34
CA ALA A 85 15.09 -1.14 -19.97
C ALA A 85 14.02 -0.73 -18.94
N SER A 86 12.81 -0.39 -19.44
CA SER A 86 11.63 -0.15 -18.60
C SER A 86 11.36 -1.34 -17.67
N GLY A 87 11.09 -1.09 -16.39
CA GLY A 87 10.90 -2.13 -15.38
C GLY A 87 12.19 -2.75 -14.82
N SER A 88 13.37 -2.27 -15.24
CA SER A 88 14.66 -2.75 -14.71
C SER A 88 14.87 -2.40 -13.24
N TRP A 89 15.69 -3.21 -12.56
CA TRP A 89 16.17 -3.00 -11.20
C TRP A 89 16.79 -1.62 -11.01
N LYS A 90 17.70 -1.22 -11.93
CA LYS A 90 18.35 0.09 -11.91
C LYS A 90 17.33 1.23 -12.02
N GLY A 91 16.31 1.06 -12.87
CA GLY A 91 15.20 2.02 -12.98
C GLY A 91 14.41 2.16 -11.69
N ALA A 92 14.09 1.03 -11.04
CA ALA A 92 13.39 1.02 -9.75
C ALA A 92 14.20 1.70 -8.64
N VAL A 93 15.50 1.40 -8.51
CA VAL A 93 16.40 2.07 -7.56
C VAL A 93 16.43 3.59 -7.81
N ASN A 94 16.54 4.02 -9.07
CA ASN A 94 16.57 5.44 -9.41
C ASN A 94 15.25 6.16 -9.04
N TRP A 95 14.11 5.51 -9.23
CA TRP A 95 12.81 6.08 -8.83
C TRP A 95 12.71 6.25 -7.32
N ILE A 96 13.08 5.22 -6.56
CA ILE A 96 13.08 5.29 -5.09
C ILE A 96 14.05 6.37 -4.62
N LYS A 97 15.25 6.43 -5.19
CA LYS A 97 16.25 7.46 -4.87
C LYS A 97 15.69 8.88 -5.06
N LYS A 98 15.02 9.16 -6.18
CA LYS A 98 14.40 10.46 -6.45
C LYS A 98 13.37 10.85 -5.40
N VAL A 99 12.55 9.88 -4.97
CA VAL A 99 11.56 10.12 -3.91
C VAL A 99 12.26 10.43 -2.59
N LEU A 100 13.32 9.69 -2.24
CA LEU A 100 14.09 9.96 -1.03
C LEU A 100 14.79 11.32 -1.06
N GLU A 101 15.42 11.68 -2.17
CA GLU A 101 16.02 13.00 -2.37
C GLU A 101 14.99 14.12 -2.17
N HIS A 102 13.78 13.94 -2.69
CA HIS A 102 12.69 14.89 -2.48
C HIS A 102 12.27 14.96 -1.02
N LEU A 103 11.99 13.82 -0.37
CA LEU A 103 11.53 13.78 1.02
C LEU A 103 12.58 14.32 2.00
N CYS A 104 13.87 14.07 1.75
CA CYS A 104 14.96 14.62 2.55
C CYS A 104 15.16 16.13 2.36
N ALA A 105 14.65 16.72 1.27
CA ALA A 105 14.70 18.15 1.02
C ALA A 105 13.54 18.93 1.65
N VAL A 106 12.47 18.23 2.08
CA VAL A 106 11.35 18.84 2.80
C VAL A 106 11.79 19.13 4.25
N GLU A 107 11.31 20.25 4.80
CA GLU A 107 11.53 20.61 6.20
C GLU A 107 11.06 19.47 7.11
N GLN A 108 11.99 18.98 7.93
CA GLN A 108 11.74 17.86 8.82
C GLN A 108 11.01 18.36 10.06
N ALA A 109 9.68 18.33 10.03
CA ALA A 109 8.87 18.45 11.23
C ALA A 109 8.82 17.08 11.93
N PRO A 110 8.90 17.02 13.27
CA PRO A 110 8.69 15.78 13.99
C PRO A 110 7.27 15.26 13.72
N ALA A 111 7.18 14.03 13.23
CA ALA A 111 5.91 13.36 12.95
C ALA A 111 5.87 12.01 13.66
N THR A 112 4.69 11.63 14.15
CA THR A 112 4.45 10.30 14.71
C THR A 112 3.57 9.52 13.74
N VAL A 113 4.07 8.37 13.27
CA VAL A 113 3.32 7.47 12.40
C VAL A 113 2.83 6.30 13.24
N ARG A 114 1.52 6.03 13.22
CA ARG A 114 0.91 4.88 13.89
C ARG A 114 0.04 4.11 12.90
N ARG A 115 0.15 2.79 12.93
CA ARG A 115 -0.83 1.89 12.31
C ARG A 115 -1.97 1.70 13.31
N GLY A 116 -3.21 1.92 12.87
CA GLY A 116 -4.39 1.77 13.71
C GLY A 116 -5.64 1.48 12.88
N ASN A 117 -6.74 1.16 13.57
CA ASN A 117 -8.06 1.05 12.95
C ASN A 117 -8.75 2.42 13.03
N ALA A 118 -9.14 2.98 11.89
CA ALA A 118 -9.83 4.28 11.85
C ALA A 118 -11.20 4.26 12.56
N GLN A 119 -11.79 3.07 12.75
CA GLN A 119 -13.04 2.87 13.47
C GLN A 119 -12.86 2.74 14.99
N ALA A 120 -11.62 2.75 15.49
CA ALA A 120 -11.30 2.67 16.91
C ALA A 120 -9.93 3.31 17.16
N LEU A 121 -9.91 4.63 17.28
CA LEU A 121 -8.69 5.41 17.44
C LEU A 121 -8.23 5.41 18.89
N ASP A 122 -6.98 5.02 19.12
CA ASP A 122 -6.33 5.00 20.45
C ASP A 122 -5.85 6.41 20.87
N TYR A 123 -6.81 7.33 20.94
CA TYR A 123 -6.68 8.70 21.41
C TYR A 123 -7.89 9.08 22.27
N PRO A 124 -7.70 9.91 23.31
CA PRO A 124 -8.81 10.41 24.11
C PRO A 124 -9.68 11.36 23.28
N ASP A 125 -10.84 11.72 23.83
CA ASP A 125 -11.75 12.69 23.22
C ASP A 125 -11.07 14.06 23.11
N SER A 126 -11.39 14.81 22.05
CA SER A 126 -10.89 16.18 21.84
C SER A 126 -9.37 16.32 21.89
N TYR A 127 -8.66 15.36 21.29
CA TYR A 127 -7.21 15.29 21.28
C TYR A 127 -6.56 16.18 20.20
N PHE A 128 -7.09 16.17 18.97
CA PHE A 128 -6.50 16.82 17.81
C PHE A 128 -7.11 18.19 17.52
N ASP A 129 -6.27 19.17 17.19
CA ASP A 129 -6.69 20.49 16.69
C ASP A 129 -7.24 20.43 15.27
N ALA A 130 -6.74 19.49 14.46
CA ALA A 130 -7.25 19.25 13.11
C ALA A 130 -7.14 17.77 12.73
N VAL A 131 -8.13 17.29 11.99
CA VAL A 131 -8.20 15.94 11.43
C VAL A 131 -8.42 16.08 9.93
N ILE A 132 -7.48 15.57 9.13
CA ILE A 132 -7.52 15.65 7.66
C ILE A 132 -7.60 14.23 7.12
N VAL A 133 -8.65 13.91 6.37
CA VAL A 133 -8.93 12.55 5.90
C VAL A 133 -9.40 12.52 4.45
N ASP A 134 -8.98 11.50 3.73
CA ASP A 134 -9.50 11.11 2.40
C ASP A 134 -10.03 9.67 2.52
N PRO A 135 -11.32 9.50 2.91
CA PRO A 135 -11.90 8.18 3.11
C PRO A 135 -12.02 7.41 1.79
N PRO A 136 -12.00 6.07 1.85
CA PRO A 136 -12.25 5.22 0.69
C PRO A 136 -13.65 5.42 0.09
N TYR A 137 -13.76 5.29 -1.24
CA TYR A 137 -14.99 5.47 -2.02
C TYR A 137 -15.63 4.13 -2.41
N TYR A 138 -16.55 3.63 -1.58
CA TYR A 138 -17.36 2.43 -1.86
C TYR A 138 -16.52 1.26 -2.43
N ASP A 139 -16.85 0.78 -3.63
CA ASP A 139 -16.20 -0.35 -4.29
C ASP A 139 -15.10 0.05 -5.28
N SER A 140 -14.71 1.34 -5.30
CA SER A 140 -13.76 1.90 -6.27
C SER A 140 -12.43 1.14 -6.27
N PHE A 141 -11.99 0.70 -5.10
CA PHE A 141 -10.72 0.00 -4.93
C PHE A 141 -10.85 -1.18 -3.96
N GLN A 142 -10.23 -2.31 -4.33
CA GLN A 142 -10.12 -3.49 -3.49
C GLN A 142 -8.72 -3.53 -2.88
N TYR A 143 -8.45 -2.66 -1.89
CA TYR A 143 -7.09 -2.37 -1.42
C TYR A 143 -6.33 -3.61 -0.95
N GLY A 144 -6.91 -4.42 -0.07
CA GLY A 144 -6.30 -5.64 0.44
C GLY A 144 -5.97 -6.63 -0.66
N ASP A 145 -6.93 -6.88 -1.56
CA ASP A 145 -6.74 -7.80 -2.70
C ASP A 145 -5.62 -7.35 -3.64
N LEU A 146 -5.57 -6.06 -3.98
CA LEU A 146 -4.50 -5.52 -4.84
C LEU A 146 -3.16 -5.50 -4.10
N SER A 147 -3.18 -5.21 -2.80
CA SER A 147 -1.98 -5.17 -1.95
C SER A 147 -1.36 -6.55 -1.76
N ASP A 148 -2.16 -7.63 -1.78
CA ASP A 148 -1.66 -9.00 -1.65
C ASP A 148 -0.62 -9.36 -2.71
N PHE A 149 -0.71 -8.78 -3.91
CA PHE A 149 0.29 -8.94 -4.96
C PHE A 149 1.69 -8.56 -4.49
N PHE A 150 1.82 -7.48 -3.72
CA PHE A 150 3.08 -6.99 -3.16
C PHE A 150 3.38 -7.59 -1.78
N PHE A 151 2.35 -7.75 -0.95
CA PHE A 151 2.47 -8.25 0.42
C PHE A 151 3.24 -9.57 0.50
N VAL A 152 3.00 -10.49 -0.43
CA VAL A 152 3.67 -11.79 -0.45
C VAL A 152 5.18 -11.68 -0.71
N TRP A 153 5.64 -10.68 -1.46
CA TRP A 153 7.06 -10.43 -1.75
C TRP A 153 7.71 -9.65 -0.63
N LEU A 154 7.04 -8.64 -0.08
CA LEU A 154 7.49 -7.93 1.11
C LEU A 154 7.62 -8.86 2.31
N LYS A 155 6.64 -9.72 2.58
CA LYS A 155 6.72 -10.73 3.64
C LYS A 155 7.96 -11.62 3.51
N ARG A 156 8.31 -12.01 2.28
CA ARG A 156 9.47 -12.87 2.00
C ARG A 156 10.80 -12.13 2.04
N SER A 157 10.83 -10.84 1.70
CA SER A 157 12.06 -10.04 1.63
C SER A 157 12.36 -9.32 2.94
N VAL A 158 11.37 -8.65 3.53
CA VAL A 158 11.53 -7.76 4.70
C VAL A 158 10.67 -8.18 5.89
N GLY A 159 9.81 -9.19 5.76
CA GLY A 159 8.86 -9.55 6.83
C GLY A 159 9.49 -9.95 8.16
N HIS A 160 10.72 -10.47 8.13
CA HIS A 160 11.50 -10.76 9.34
C HIS A 160 11.92 -9.51 10.13
N LEU A 161 11.91 -8.32 9.51
CA LEU A 161 12.21 -7.03 10.14
C LEU A 161 10.97 -6.34 10.72
N TYR A 162 9.77 -6.79 10.30
CA TYR A 162 8.46 -6.24 10.65
C TYR A 162 7.47 -7.36 11.00
N PRO A 163 7.77 -8.21 11.99
CA PRO A 163 6.90 -9.33 12.35
C PRO A 163 5.47 -8.87 12.66
N GLU A 164 5.28 -7.67 13.21
CA GLU A 164 3.99 -7.04 13.51
C GLU A 164 3.15 -6.69 12.27
N LEU A 165 3.78 -6.47 11.12
CA LEU A 165 3.10 -6.15 9.86
C LEU A 165 2.77 -7.41 9.04
N PHE A 166 3.56 -8.48 9.19
CA PHE A 166 3.49 -9.68 8.33
C PHE A 166 3.04 -10.95 9.04
N GLN A 167 2.29 -10.84 10.14
CA GLN A 167 1.79 -12.01 10.91
C GLN A 167 0.86 -12.90 10.09
N THR A 168 -0.07 -12.30 9.35
CA THR A 168 -1.10 -13.01 8.59
C THR A 168 -0.56 -13.52 7.25
N PRO A 169 -1.15 -14.59 6.66
CA PRO A 169 -0.75 -15.07 5.33
C PRO A 169 -0.87 -14.02 4.23
N LEU A 170 -1.92 -13.20 4.30
CA LEU A 170 -2.28 -12.12 3.38
C LEU A 170 -2.61 -10.85 4.16
N THR A 171 -2.87 -9.75 3.47
CA THR A 171 -3.33 -8.50 4.09
C THR A 171 -4.64 -8.70 4.89
N PRO A 172 -4.80 -8.01 6.03
CA PRO A 172 -6.04 -8.07 6.81
C PRO A 172 -7.16 -7.29 6.10
N LYS A 173 -8.18 -8.01 5.63
CA LYS A 173 -9.34 -7.43 4.91
C LYS A 173 -10.52 -7.09 5.81
N GLN A 174 -10.61 -7.72 6.98
CA GLN A 174 -11.77 -7.61 7.86
C GLN A 174 -12.03 -6.21 8.40
N ALA A 175 -11.00 -5.36 8.52
CA ALA A 175 -11.14 -4.00 9.04
C ALA A 175 -11.21 -2.92 7.94
N GLU A 176 -11.22 -3.33 6.66
CA GLU A 176 -11.31 -2.37 5.56
C GLU A 176 -12.67 -1.68 5.53
N VAL A 177 -12.66 -0.39 5.25
CA VAL A 177 -13.87 0.42 5.08
C VAL A 177 -14.12 0.53 3.58
N ILE A 178 -14.45 -0.58 2.92
CA ILE A 178 -14.80 -0.60 1.49
C ILE A 178 -16.04 -1.46 1.26
N GLU A 179 -16.76 -1.21 0.18
CA GLU A 179 -17.69 -2.19 -0.37
C GLU A 179 -16.86 -3.17 -1.22
N ASN A 180 -16.77 -4.44 -0.79
CA ASN A 180 -15.88 -5.37 -1.45
C ASN A 180 -16.59 -6.27 -2.48
N ARG A 181 -15.79 -6.92 -3.32
CA ARG A 181 -16.27 -7.76 -4.43
C ARG A 181 -16.16 -9.25 -4.15
N ALA A 182 -16.00 -9.65 -2.89
CA ALA A 182 -15.97 -11.06 -2.51
C ALA A 182 -17.32 -11.74 -2.83
N ASP A 183 -17.30 -13.07 -2.96
CA ASP A 183 -18.55 -13.84 -3.08
C ASP A 183 -19.44 -13.56 -1.86
N LYS A 184 -20.74 -13.31 -2.05
CA LYS A 184 -21.69 -13.01 -0.97
C LYS A 184 -21.78 -14.09 0.12
N LYS A 185 -21.33 -15.31 -0.17
CA LYS A 185 -21.25 -16.42 0.79
C LYS A 185 -19.92 -16.48 1.54
N SER A 186 -18.93 -15.70 1.12
CA SER A 186 -17.63 -15.60 1.78
C SER A 186 -17.76 -14.89 3.12
N ALA A 187 -17.03 -15.36 4.12
CA ALA A 187 -16.89 -14.67 5.39
C ALA A 187 -16.18 -13.31 5.27
N GLU A 188 -15.54 -13.04 4.12
CA GLU A 188 -14.89 -11.77 3.83
C GLU A 188 -15.84 -10.76 3.18
N TYR A 189 -17.04 -11.15 2.73
CA TYR A 189 -17.96 -10.24 2.04
C TYR A 189 -18.42 -9.09 2.94
N ILE A 190 -18.26 -7.86 2.45
CA ILE A 190 -18.72 -6.64 3.12
C ILE A 190 -19.86 -6.08 2.26
N SER A 191 -21.07 -6.05 2.82
CA SER A 191 -22.23 -5.47 2.14
C SER A 191 -22.15 -3.95 2.10
N HIS A 192 -23.00 -3.34 1.26
CA HIS A 192 -23.19 -1.89 1.25
C HIS A 192 -23.53 -1.34 2.64
N ASP A 193 -24.52 -1.92 3.34
CA ASP A 193 -24.93 -1.48 4.68
C ASP A 193 -23.78 -1.61 5.69
N GLU A 194 -23.02 -2.70 5.63
CA GLU A 194 -21.87 -2.91 6.51
C GLU A 194 -20.74 -1.92 6.23
N PHE A 195 -20.48 -1.60 4.95
CA PHE A 195 -19.56 -0.55 4.56
C PHE A 195 -19.99 0.80 5.15
N GLU A 196 -21.27 1.15 5.04
CA GLU A 196 -21.79 2.41 5.58
C GLU A 196 -21.65 2.47 7.10
N ASP A 197 -21.99 1.40 7.82
CA ASP A 197 -21.81 1.33 9.28
C ASP A 197 -20.34 1.53 9.68
N ARG A 198 -19.41 0.89 8.95
CA ARG A 198 -17.96 1.03 9.19
C ARG A 198 -17.49 2.46 8.91
N LEU A 199 -17.96 3.08 7.83
CA LEU A 199 -17.63 4.46 7.50
C LEU A 199 -18.16 5.42 8.56
N GLN A 200 -19.41 5.24 8.98
CA GLN A 200 -20.04 6.03 10.05
C GLN A 200 -19.28 5.89 11.38
N ASN A 201 -18.83 4.68 11.73
CA ASN A 201 -18.00 4.48 12.93
C ASN A 201 -16.66 5.20 12.82
N ALA A 202 -16.01 5.17 11.65
CA ALA A 202 -14.79 5.94 11.43
C ALA A 202 -15.04 7.45 11.55
N LEU A 203 -16.11 7.98 10.94
CA LEU A 203 -16.46 9.40 11.03
C LEU A 203 -16.74 9.84 12.47
N LYS A 204 -17.47 9.03 13.25
CA LYS A 204 -17.70 9.27 14.68
C LYS A 204 -16.41 9.31 15.48
N GLU A 205 -15.47 8.39 15.20
CA GLU A 205 -14.16 8.40 15.84
C GLU A 205 -13.36 9.66 15.49
N LEU A 206 -13.39 10.09 14.23
CA LEU A 206 -12.74 11.35 13.81
C LEU A 206 -13.34 12.56 14.54
N ALA A 207 -14.67 12.62 14.66
CA ALA A 207 -15.36 13.68 15.40
C ALA A 207 -15.04 13.64 16.90
N ARG A 208 -14.99 12.44 17.49
CA ARG A 208 -14.65 12.24 18.91
C ARG A 208 -13.26 12.74 19.24
N VAL A 209 -12.26 12.42 18.40
CA VAL A 209 -10.87 12.81 18.66
C VAL A 209 -10.57 14.25 18.25
N ALA A 210 -11.42 14.91 17.46
CA ALA A 210 -11.28 16.33 17.14
C ALA A 210 -11.76 17.20 18.32
N LYS A 211 -11.06 18.31 18.58
CA LYS A 211 -11.52 19.32 19.55
C LYS A 211 -12.83 19.97 19.10
N PRO A 212 -13.68 20.49 20.03
CA PRO A 212 -14.93 21.15 19.67
C PRO A 212 -14.76 22.33 18.69
N GLU A 213 -13.66 23.06 18.81
CA GLU A 213 -13.24 24.16 17.92
C GLU A 213 -12.23 23.73 16.84
N GLY A 214 -11.95 22.44 16.74
CA GLY A 214 -11.01 21.86 15.80
C GLY A 214 -11.55 21.79 14.38
N ILE A 215 -10.65 21.53 13.43
CA ILE A 215 -10.99 21.46 11.99
C ILE A 215 -11.05 20.00 11.56
N VAL A 216 -12.18 19.54 11.04
CA VAL A 216 -12.26 18.29 10.29
C VAL A 216 -12.34 18.61 8.80
N ALA A 217 -11.30 18.25 8.06
CA ALA A 217 -11.23 18.40 6.62
C ALA A 217 -11.34 17.03 5.97
N LEU A 218 -12.43 16.82 5.25
CA LEU A 218 -12.73 15.55 4.58
C LEU A 218 -12.74 15.78 3.06
N VAL A 219 -11.95 14.99 2.34
CA VAL A 219 -12.00 14.94 0.88
C VAL A 219 -13.10 13.96 0.48
N PHE A 220 -14.15 14.44 -0.18
CA PHE A 220 -15.22 13.57 -0.68
C PHE A 220 -15.58 13.95 -2.12
N ALA A 221 -15.52 12.97 -3.01
CA ALA A 221 -15.98 13.10 -4.38
C ALA A 221 -16.96 11.96 -4.69
N HIS A 222 -18.24 12.17 -4.36
CA HIS A 222 -19.32 11.25 -4.73
C HIS A 222 -20.41 11.98 -5.53
N THR A 223 -20.95 11.31 -6.55
CA THR A 223 -21.97 11.89 -7.44
C THR A 223 -23.39 11.76 -6.88
N ASP A 224 -23.59 10.88 -5.91
CA ASP A 224 -24.90 10.67 -5.26
C ASP A 224 -25.08 11.61 -4.06
N VAL A 225 -26.20 12.34 -4.04
CA VAL A 225 -26.60 13.28 -2.99
C VAL A 225 -26.93 12.55 -1.68
N GLU A 226 -27.48 11.33 -1.73
CA GLU A 226 -27.78 10.58 -0.51
C GLU A 226 -26.51 10.24 0.28
N ALA A 227 -25.42 9.93 -0.43
CA ALA A 227 -24.12 9.72 0.19
C ALA A 227 -23.62 10.97 0.94
N TRP A 228 -23.85 12.17 0.38
CA TRP A 228 -23.54 13.45 1.03
C TRP A 228 -24.40 13.69 2.28
N GLU A 229 -25.71 13.43 2.21
CA GLU A 229 -26.60 13.60 3.36
C GLU A 229 -26.25 12.65 4.50
N ARG A 230 -25.88 11.40 4.20
CA ARG A 230 -25.45 10.41 5.21
C ARG A 230 -24.14 10.83 5.87
N LEU A 231 -23.20 11.37 5.11
CA LEU A 231 -21.93 11.89 5.64
C LEU A 231 -22.16 13.06 6.60
N LEU A 232 -23.07 13.98 6.26
CA LEU A 232 -23.39 15.15 7.10
C LEU A 232 -24.18 14.83 8.38
N ARG A 233 -24.80 13.64 8.47
CA ARG A 233 -25.54 13.19 9.66
C ARG A 233 -24.66 12.50 10.71
N ALA A 234 -23.43 12.15 10.35
CA ALA A 234 -22.43 11.53 11.24
C ALA A 234 -21.97 12.52 12.31
#